data_AF-A0A317NA21-F1
#
_entry.id   AF-A0A317NA21-F1
#
_cell.length_a   1.000
_cell.length_b   1.000
_cell.length_c   1.000
_cell.angle_alpha   90.00
_cell.angle_beta   90.00
_cell.angle_gamma   90.00
#
_symmetry.space_group_name_H-M   'P 1'
#
loop_
_entity.id
_entity.type
_entity.pdbx_description
1 polymer ?
#
loop_
_entity_poly.entity_id
_entity_poly.type
_entity_poly.pdbx_seq_one_letter_code
_entity_poly.pdbx_strand_id
1 'polypeptide(L)'
;MPARSEIARLFDRRPKQWGADGDPHAWDALRDRVCALPVPEDATEFARVLRQEFTRLTGVDAEDPAAPSVVDIEGRRVHPATWRTILLPLLTTRARQLYGEIPTERP
;
A
#
# COMPACT_ATOMS: atom_id res chain seq x y z
N MET A 1 7.76 16.07 -10.14
CA MET A 1 7.76 14.99 -9.14
C MET A 1 6.87 15.40 -7.99
N PRO A 2 6.05 14.48 -7.45
CA PRO A 2 5.09 14.80 -6.40
C PRO A 2 5.78 15.21 -5.10
N ALA A 3 5.10 16.01 -4.28
CA ALA A 3 5.51 16.26 -2.91
C ALA A 3 5.15 15.06 -2.02
N ARG A 4 5.87 14.92 -0.89
CA ARG A 4 5.56 13.90 0.13
C ARG A 4 4.11 13.95 0.62
N SER A 5 3.52 15.14 0.70
CA SER A 5 2.11 15.32 1.06
C SER A 5 1.15 14.73 0.02
N GLU A 6 1.52 14.71 -1.26
CA GLU A 6 0.74 14.08 -2.33
C GLU A 6 0.85 12.55 -2.28
N ILE A 7 2.03 12.02 -1.92
CA ILE A 7 2.20 10.60 -1.62
C ILE A 7 1.32 10.18 -0.44
N ALA A 8 1.30 10.96 0.64
CA ALA A 8 0.45 10.71 1.80
C ALA A 8 -1.04 10.69 1.43
N ARG A 9 -1.48 11.57 0.51
CA ARG A 9 -2.86 11.64 0.02
C ARG A 9 -3.32 10.39 -0.72
N LEU A 10 -2.40 9.58 -1.26
CA LEU A 10 -2.75 8.28 -1.87
C LEU A 10 -3.43 7.35 -0.86
N PHE A 11 -3.20 7.56 0.44
CA PHE A 11 -3.76 6.76 1.54
C PHE A 11 -5.03 7.37 2.15
N ASP A 12 -5.37 8.64 1.86
CA ASP A 12 -6.50 9.34 2.52
C ASP A 12 -7.84 8.67 2.21
N ARG A 13 -8.04 8.24 0.96
CA ARG A 13 -9.25 7.49 0.58
C ARG A 13 -9.10 6.03 0.98
N ARG A 14 -9.57 5.70 2.18
CA ARG A 14 -9.67 4.31 2.62
C ARG A 14 -10.54 3.48 1.65
N PRO A 15 -10.14 2.24 1.32
CA PRO A 15 -10.97 1.31 0.56
C PRO A 15 -12.25 0.97 1.34
N LYS A 16 -13.30 0.59 0.61
CA LYS A 16 -14.55 0.09 1.22
C LYS A 16 -14.43 -1.35 1.71
N GLN A 17 -13.47 -2.10 1.17
CA GLN A 17 -13.28 -3.52 1.45
C GLN A 17 -11.93 -3.74 2.16
N TRP A 18 -12.00 -4.42 3.29
CA TRP A 18 -10.86 -4.89 4.08
C TRP A 18 -10.94 -6.41 4.21
N GLY A 19 -9.82 -7.07 4.48
CA GLY A 19 -9.77 -8.51 4.71
C GLY A 19 -9.96 -8.88 6.17
N ALA A 20 -9.38 -8.10 7.08
CA ALA A 20 -9.46 -8.26 8.52
C ALA A 20 -9.36 -6.92 9.26
N ASP A 21 -9.72 -6.92 10.55
CA ASP A 21 -9.76 -5.73 11.40
C ASP A 21 -8.39 -5.06 11.61
N GLY A 22 -7.29 -5.78 11.35
CA GLY A 22 -5.94 -5.22 11.38
C GLY A 22 -5.51 -4.54 10.09
N ASP A 23 -6.20 -4.74 8.96
CA ASP A 23 -5.82 -4.14 7.68
C ASP A 23 -5.87 -2.59 7.70
N PRO A 24 -6.87 -1.93 8.31
CA PRO A 24 -6.86 -0.48 8.46
C PRO A 24 -5.65 0.04 9.27
N HIS A 25 -5.18 -0.73 10.25
CA HIS A 25 -4.00 -0.36 11.03
C HIS A 25 -2.72 -0.54 10.23
N ALA A 26 -2.61 -1.63 9.46
CA ALA A 26 -1.50 -1.83 8.56
C ALA A 26 -1.48 -0.79 7.42
N TRP A 27 -2.64 -0.30 6.99
CA TRP A 27 -2.76 0.82 6.03
C TRP A 27 -2.15 2.11 6.55
N ASP A 28 -2.50 2.51 7.78
CA ASP A 28 -1.95 3.71 8.39
C ASP A 28 -0.44 3.55 8.67
N ALA A 29 -0.01 2.40 9.19
CA ALA A 29 1.41 2.12 9.43
C ALA A 29 2.23 2.15 8.13
N LEU A 30 1.68 1.61 7.04
CA LEU A 30 2.35 1.62 5.74
C LEU A 30 2.46 3.03 5.15
N ARG A 31 1.40 3.86 5.30
CA ARG A 31 1.45 5.28 4.94
C ARG A 31 2.62 5.97 5.64
N ASP A 32 2.73 5.80 6.96
CA ASP A 32 3.75 6.47 7.76
C ASP A 32 5.16 6.05 7.35
N ARG A 33 5.37 4.74 7.14
CA ARG A 33 6.65 4.18 6.67
C ARG A 33 7.04 4.72 5.30
N VAL A 34 6.15 4.66 4.33
CA VAL A 34 6.41 5.16 2.96
C VAL A 34 6.67 6.67 2.97
N CYS A 35 5.93 7.44 3.78
CA CYS A 35 6.12 8.89 3.88
C CYS A 35 7.41 9.28 4.61
N ALA A 36 8.00 8.39 5.41
CA ALA A 36 9.30 8.64 6.05
C ALA A 36 10.48 8.51 5.06
N LEU A 37 10.30 7.78 3.96
CA LEU A 37 11.32 7.54 2.95
C LEU A 37 11.45 8.73 1.97
N PRO A 38 12.52 8.76 1.15
CA PRO A 38 12.60 9.64 -0.01
C PRO A 38 11.38 9.44 -0.92
N VAL A 39 10.93 10.53 -1.56
CA VAL A 39 9.82 10.44 -2.51
C VAL A 39 10.26 9.62 -3.73
N PRO A 40 9.50 8.59 -4.13
CA PRO A 40 9.83 7.79 -5.30
C PRO A 40 9.86 8.63 -6.59
N GLU A 41 10.73 8.29 -7.51
CA GLU A 41 10.89 8.98 -8.79
C GLU A 41 9.70 8.75 -9.73
N ASP A 42 9.13 7.54 -9.69
CA ASP A 42 7.98 7.13 -10.51
C ASP A 42 7.03 6.16 -9.77
N ALA A 43 5.93 5.76 -10.42
CA ALA A 43 4.96 4.87 -9.80
C ALA A 43 5.46 3.42 -9.66
N THR A 44 6.42 3.00 -10.49
CA THR A 44 7.04 1.67 -10.40
C THR A 44 7.90 1.56 -9.15
N GLU A 45 8.70 2.60 -8.88
CA GLU A 45 9.46 2.72 -7.66
C GLU A 45 8.55 2.82 -6.44
N PHE A 46 7.48 3.63 -6.51
CA PHE A 46 6.49 3.67 -5.43
C PHE A 46 5.92 2.28 -5.13
N ALA A 47 5.52 1.52 -6.15
CA ALA A 47 5.00 0.17 -5.98
C ALA A 47 6.04 -0.78 -5.35
N ARG A 48 7.31 -0.66 -5.74
CA ARG A 48 8.42 -1.43 -5.16
C ARG A 48 8.61 -1.11 -3.69
N VAL A 49 8.67 0.17 -3.34
CA VAL A 49 8.80 0.65 -1.95
C VAL A 49 7.61 0.19 -1.12
N LEU A 50 6.39 0.30 -1.65
CA LEU A 50 5.17 -0.13 -0.97
C LEU A 50 5.20 -1.63 -0.62
N ARG A 51 5.62 -2.49 -1.55
CA ARG A 51 5.75 -3.93 -1.30
C ARG A 51 6.83 -4.22 -0.26
N GLN A 52 7.98 -3.57 -0.37
CA GLN A 52 9.07 -3.75 0.58
C GLN A 52 8.67 -3.35 2.00
N GLU A 53 7.99 -2.22 2.17
CA GLU A 53 7.53 -1.75 3.48
C GLU A 53 6.39 -2.61 4.03
N PHE A 54 5.53 -3.16 3.17
CA PHE A 54 4.53 -4.14 3.57
C PHE A 54 5.20 -5.40 4.12
N THR A 55 6.16 -5.98 3.40
CA THR A 55 6.92 -7.16 3.86
C THR A 55 7.64 -6.89 5.18
N ARG A 56 8.22 -5.69 5.35
CA ARG A 56 8.82 -5.26 6.62
C ARG A 56 7.81 -5.09 7.76
N LEU A 57 6.55 -4.81 7.45
CA LEU A 57 5.48 -4.63 8.44
C LEU A 57 4.89 -5.95 8.89
N THR A 58 4.68 -6.86 7.93
CA THR A 58 3.95 -8.12 8.13
C THR A 58 4.87 -9.31 8.34
N GLY A 59 6.16 -9.17 8.01
CA GLY A 59 7.11 -10.29 7.93
C GLY A 59 6.87 -11.22 6.74
N VAL A 60 5.93 -10.90 5.86
CA VAL A 60 5.48 -11.77 4.77
C VAL A 60 5.41 -10.99 3.46
N ASP A 61 6.00 -11.55 2.41
CA ASP A 61 5.87 -11.00 1.07
C ASP A 61 4.45 -11.23 0.55
N ALA A 62 3.76 -10.14 0.19
CA ALA A 62 2.42 -10.22 -0.37
C ALA A 62 2.39 -10.98 -1.71
N GLU A 63 3.48 -11.01 -2.48
CA GLU A 63 3.54 -11.71 -3.76
C GLU A 63 3.84 -13.20 -3.63
N ASP A 64 4.29 -13.66 -2.45
CA ASP A 64 4.56 -15.07 -2.21
C ASP A 64 3.25 -15.88 -2.20
N PRO A 65 3.04 -16.83 -3.13
CA PRO A 65 1.87 -17.69 -3.13
C PRO A 65 1.78 -18.60 -1.90
N ALA A 66 2.89 -18.85 -1.20
CA ALA A 66 2.95 -19.60 0.04
C ALA A 66 2.74 -18.73 1.29
N ALA A 67 2.49 -17.42 1.12
CA ALA A 67 2.18 -16.53 2.22
C ALA A 67 0.97 -17.04 3.05
N PRO A 68 1.04 -16.98 4.38
CA PRO A 68 -0.10 -17.33 5.22
C PRO A 68 -1.31 -16.46 4.91
N SER A 69 -2.50 -17.04 5.00
CA SER A 69 -3.76 -16.31 4.73
C SER A 69 -4.00 -15.17 5.72
N VAL A 70 -3.45 -15.28 6.92
CA VAL A 70 -3.54 -14.29 8.00
C VAL A 70 -2.18 -14.18 8.69
N VAL A 71 -1.77 -12.96 8.99
CA VAL A 71 -0.60 -12.67 9.84
C VAL A 71 -1.05 -11.86 11.05
N ASP A 72 -0.38 -12.06 12.18
CA ASP A 72 -0.57 -11.23 13.37
C ASP A 72 0.48 -10.11 13.38
N ILE A 73 0.01 -8.89 13.54
CA ILE A 73 0.84 -7.69 13.71
C ILE A 73 0.38 -7.02 14.99
N GLU A 74 1.18 -7.16 16.05
CA GLU A 74 0.90 -6.56 17.36
C GLU A 74 -0.49 -6.93 17.92
N GLY A 75 -0.90 -8.18 17.78
CA GLY A 75 -2.22 -8.68 18.21
C GLY A 75 -3.36 -8.36 17.24
N ARG A 76 -3.05 -7.85 16.05
CA ARG A 76 -4.03 -7.52 15.01
C ARG A 76 -3.85 -8.43 13.80
N ARG A 77 -4.95 -8.99 13.34
CA ARG A 77 -4.97 -9.84 12.16
C ARG A 77 -4.97 -9.02 10.87
N VAL A 78 -4.02 -9.30 10.00
CA VAL A 78 -3.92 -8.74 8.65
C VAL A 78 -4.06 -9.88 7.64
N HIS A 79 -4.70 -9.62 6.50
CA HIS A 79 -4.90 -10.63 5.45
C HIS A 79 -4.02 -10.31 4.22
N PRO A 80 -2.82 -10.90 4.09
CA PRO A 80 -1.90 -10.61 2.98
C PRO A 80 -2.53 -10.81 1.60
N ALA A 81 -3.43 -11.78 1.46
CA ALA A 81 -4.15 -12.02 0.21
C ALA A 81 -4.99 -10.81 -0.25
N THR A 82 -5.66 -10.13 0.68
CA THR A 82 -6.41 -8.89 0.38
C THR A 82 -5.47 -7.76 -0.02
N TRP A 83 -4.30 -7.68 0.62
CA TRP A 83 -3.29 -6.70 0.27
C TRP A 83 -2.75 -6.90 -1.14
N ARG A 84 -2.39 -8.13 -1.50
CA ARG A 84 -1.94 -8.50 -2.85
C ARG A 84 -2.98 -8.17 -3.91
N THR A 85 -4.25 -8.51 -3.66
CA THR A 85 -5.29 -8.49 -4.70
C THR A 85 -6.03 -7.17 -4.83
N ILE A 86 -6.11 -6.38 -3.74
CA ILE A 86 -6.93 -5.16 -3.70
C ILE A 86 -6.10 -3.95 -3.29
N LEU A 87 -5.42 -4.00 -2.13
CA LEU A 87 -4.89 -2.79 -1.49
C LEU A 87 -3.62 -2.26 -2.16
N LEU A 88 -2.64 -3.13 -2.43
CA LEU A 88 -1.41 -2.75 -3.14
C LEU A 88 -1.70 -2.33 -4.59
N PRO A 89 -2.53 -3.05 -5.38
CA PRO A 89 -2.93 -2.59 -6.71
C PRO A 89 -3.66 -1.25 -6.70
N LEU A 90 -4.52 -1.00 -5.71
CA LEU A 90 -5.24 0.27 -5.55
C LEU A 90 -4.27 1.44 -5.35
N LEU A 91 -3.32 1.30 -4.43
CA LEU A 91 -2.31 2.34 -4.16
C LEU A 91 -1.38 2.55 -5.36
N THR A 92 -1.00 1.47 -6.05
CA THR A 92 -0.19 1.54 -7.27
C THR A 92 -0.93 2.29 -8.38
N THR A 93 -2.22 2.02 -8.57
CA THR A 93 -3.06 2.74 -9.54
C THR A 93 -3.14 4.23 -9.22
N ARG A 94 -3.34 4.58 -7.95
CA ARG A 94 -3.35 5.98 -7.50
C ARG A 94 -2.01 6.67 -7.76
N ALA A 95 -0.89 5.97 -7.51
CA ALA A 95 0.42 6.51 -7.80
C ALA A 95 0.59 6.75 -9.30
N ARG A 96 0.25 5.79 -10.16
CA ARG A 96 0.32 5.97 -11.61
C ARG A 96 -0.47 7.19 -12.10
N GLN A 97 -1.64 7.45 -11.52
CA GLN A 97 -2.40 8.66 -11.79
C GLN A 97 -1.67 9.94 -11.32
N LEU A 98 -1.09 9.92 -10.11
CA LEU A 98 -0.33 11.05 -9.56
C LEU A 98 0.92 11.39 -10.40
N TYR A 99 1.65 10.36 -10.86
CA TYR A 99 2.83 10.52 -11.71
C TYR A 99 2.48 10.79 -13.18
N GLY A 100 1.20 10.78 -13.56
CA GLY A 100 0.73 11.05 -14.92
C GLY A 100 0.94 9.90 -15.91
N GLU A 101 1.21 8.68 -15.43
CA GLU A 101 1.39 7.47 -16.26
C GLU A 101 0.07 6.90 -16.76
N ILE A 102 -1.04 7.14 -16.04
CA ILE A 102 -2.40 6.76 -16.44
C ILE A 102 -3.27 8.03 -16.39
N PRO A 103 -4.16 8.25 -17.37
CA PRO A 103 -5.12 9.33 -17.30
C PRO A 103 -5.94 9.24 -16.00
N THR A 104 -6.02 10.33 -15.24
CA THR A 104 -7.04 10.45 -14.20
C THR A 104 -8.39 10.45 -14.88
N GLU A 105 -9.19 9.39 -14.72
CA GLU A 105 -10.61 9.45 -15.07
C GLU A 105 -11.24 10.58 -14.25
N ARG A 106 -11.47 11.71 -14.92
CA ARG A 106 -12.23 12.82 -14.36
C ARG A 106 -13.69 12.37 -14.37
N PRO A 107 -14.42 12.42 -13.23
CA PRO A 107 -15.85 12.18 -13.23
C PRO A 107 -16.59 13.21 -14.10
#